data_AF-A0AAU2RI42-F1
#
_entry.id   AF-A0AAU2RI42-F1
#
_cell.length_a   1.000
_cell.length_b   1.000
_cell.length_c   1.000
_cell.angle_alpha   90.00
_cell.angle_beta   90.00
_cell.angle_gamma   90.00
#
_symmetry.space_group_name_H-M   'P 1'
#
loop_
_entity.id
_entity.type
_entity.pdbx_description
1 polymer ?
#
loop_
_entity_poly.entity_id
_entity_poly.type
_entity_poly.pdbx_seq_one_letter_code
_entity_poly.pdbx_strand_id
1 'polypeptide(L)'
;MRMRRRDGNRNLDPTAPPRDPRADEYPMPAVPYGWYAVLRSRELRAGKVVSLHYFGRALIAFRGTDGRAAVRDAHCPHYGAHLGVGGKVVDGTVECPFHGWRFGPDGRCVEAPFAVRTPKVSIGGLPVREHSGLVFVYVGPGEPSWEVPEIEETGSRDFASPIDDVCRARIHIQEMRENIVDESHFHFIHGQSEPPVQEWREDGPFAEARGTISRRVFGWDIHNTFDAYMYGPGVMVVRAHGPVLSVTAVALSTPVDDRTSELRMLYYLRKPARLPFLTPLFKLVFRAEALGEVREEVRIWDHKIHQARPVLLPHEKGIRALRRWYAQFYPAGGTGDVPLPARSVRPAEGAAGAAGFEEASRAH
;
A
#
# COMPACT_ATOMS: atom_id res chain seq x y z
N MET A 1 7.84 12.94 -26.69
CA MET A 1 9.11 12.45 -26.14
C MET A 1 8.80 11.43 -25.03
N ARG A 2 8.93 10.12 -25.30
CA ARG A 2 8.62 9.05 -24.36
C ARG A 2 9.69 9.01 -23.26
N MET A 3 9.39 9.54 -22.07
CA MET A 3 10.19 9.25 -20.88
C MET A 3 10.08 7.76 -20.58
N ARG A 4 11.16 7.02 -20.85
CA ARG A 4 11.40 5.70 -20.26
C ARG A 4 11.32 5.87 -18.75
N ARG A 5 10.33 5.26 -18.10
CA ARG A 5 10.32 5.12 -16.64
C ARG A 5 11.52 4.23 -16.29
N ARG A 6 12.55 4.83 -15.70
CA ARG A 6 13.61 4.09 -15.02
C ARG A 6 12.96 3.42 -13.81
N ASP A 7 12.71 2.13 -13.93
CA ASP A 7 12.78 1.25 -12.78
C ASP A 7 14.21 1.39 -12.22
N GLY A 8 14.36 1.72 -10.94
CA GLY A 8 15.66 1.65 -10.25
C GLY A 8 16.26 2.96 -9.72
N ASN A 9 15.47 3.86 -9.09
CA ASN A 9 15.99 4.78 -8.06
C ASN A 9 14.85 5.45 -7.27
N ARG A 10 14.16 4.71 -6.40
CA ARG A 10 13.20 5.26 -5.40
C ARG A 10 13.95 5.48 -4.07
N ASN A 11 15.09 6.16 -4.18
CA ASN A 11 16.20 5.99 -3.25
C ASN A 11 15.97 6.69 -1.92
N LEU A 12 16.00 5.88 -0.87
CA LEU A 12 16.62 6.26 0.40
C LEU A 12 17.93 6.99 0.10
N ASP A 13 18.19 8.10 0.78
CA ASP A 13 19.39 8.89 0.56
C ASP A 13 20.65 8.00 0.73
N PRO A 14 21.42 7.74 -0.35
CA PRO A 14 22.60 6.87 -0.28
C PRO A 14 23.75 7.52 0.49
N THR A 15 23.65 8.83 0.79
CA THR A 15 24.61 9.59 1.60
C THR A 15 24.18 9.72 3.05
N ALA A 16 23.04 9.15 3.43
CA ALA A 16 22.58 9.16 4.81
C ALA A 16 23.62 8.46 5.71
N PRO A 17 23.94 9.04 6.88
CA PRO A 17 24.82 8.40 7.86
C PRO A 17 24.25 7.03 8.28
N PRO A 18 25.08 6.14 8.86
CA PRO A 18 24.61 4.89 9.44
C PRO A 18 23.45 5.15 10.39
N ARG A 19 22.36 4.41 10.22
CA ARG A 19 21.16 4.56 11.04
C ARG A 19 21.49 4.16 12.48
N ASP A 20 20.87 4.83 13.46
CA ASP A 20 20.87 4.36 14.84
C ASP A 20 20.32 2.93 14.87
N PRO A 21 21.05 1.93 15.41
CA PRO A 21 20.58 0.54 15.45
C PRO A 21 19.22 0.38 16.13
N ARG A 22 18.91 1.23 17.12
CA ARG A 22 17.62 1.24 17.82
C ARG A 22 16.45 1.66 16.92
N ALA A 23 16.74 2.33 15.82
CA ALA A 23 15.71 2.74 14.87
C ALA A 23 15.15 1.55 14.06
N ASP A 24 15.83 0.41 14.09
CA ASP A 24 15.37 -0.84 13.51
C ASP A 24 14.64 -1.73 14.56
N GLU A 25 14.58 -1.30 15.82
CA GLU A 25 13.92 -2.04 16.91
C GLU A 25 12.44 -1.62 17.03
N TYR A 26 11.55 -2.46 16.51
CA TYR A 26 10.10 -2.28 16.64
C TYR A 26 9.51 -3.40 17.50
N PRO A 27 8.73 -3.07 18.56
CA PRO A 27 8.12 -4.07 19.43
C PRO A 27 6.85 -4.69 18.83
N MET A 28 6.54 -4.40 17.56
CA MET A 28 5.39 -4.91 16.83
C MET A 28 5.85 -5.56 15.51
N PRO A 29 5.07 -6.50 14.95
CA PRO A 29 5.38 -7.11 13.67
C PRO A 29 5.43 -6.08 12.53
N ALA A 30 6.33 -6.27 11.56
CA ALA A 30 6.57 -5.30 10.49
C ALA A 30 5.36 -5.02 9.56
N VAL A 31 4.46 -6.00 9.43
CA VAL A 31 3.34 -5.93 8.49
C VAL A 31 2.01 -6.08 9.23
N PRO A 32 1.30 -4.99 9.52
CA PRO A 32 -0.05 -5.05 10.09
C PRO A 32 -1.03 -5.73 9.12
N TYR A 33 -2.10 -6.32 9.65
CA TYR A 33 -3.19 -6.89 8.89
C TYR A 33 -4.11 -5.82 8.31
N GLY A 34 -4.43 -5.93 7.03
CA GLY A 34 -5.34 -5.03 6.35
C GLY A 34 -5.06 -4.89 4.87
N TRP A 35 -5.65 -3.85 4.28
CA TRP A 35 -5.55 -3.53 2.86
C TRP A 35 -4.43 -2.52 2.57
N TYR A 36 -3.71 -2.78 1.49
CA TYR A 36 -2.57 -1.97 1.03
C TYR A 36 -2.66 -1.73 -0.47
N ALA A 37 -2.53 -0.47 -0.91
CA ALA A 37 -2.47 -0.15 -2.32
C ALA A 37 -1.05 -0.36 -2.86
N VAL A 38 -0.87 -1.31 -3.76
CA VAL A 38 0.46 -1.66 -4.31
C VAL A 38 0.70 -1.06 -5.70
N LEU A 39 -0.35 -0.64 -6.41
CA LEU A 39 -0.27 -0.06 -7.76
C LEU A 39 -1.44 0.90 -8.04
N ARG A 40 -1.24 1.85 -8.96
CA ARG A 40 -2.37 2.45 -9.68
C ARG A 40 -2.86 1.42 -10.70
N SER A 41 -4.16 1.27 -10.84
CA SER A 41 -4.80 0.40 -11.84
C SER A 41 -4.22 0.60 -13.26
N ARG A 42 -4.01 1.86 -13.65
CA ARG A 42 -3.43 2.26 -14.95
C ARG A 42 -1.96 1.85 -15.18
N GLU A 43 -1.23 1.55 -14.10
CA GLU A 43 0.16 1.05 -14.19
C GLU A 43 0.17 -0.44 -14.59
N LEU A 44 -0.92 -1.16 -14.31
CA LEU A 44 -1.11 -2.54 -14.70
C LEU A 44 -1.89 -2.61 -16.03
N ARG A 45 -1.17 -2.59 -17.15
CA ARG A 45 -1.78 -2.67 -18.49
C ARG A 45 -2.06 -4.13 -18.87
N ALA A 46 -3.11 -4.37 -19.64
CA ALA A 46 -3.38 -5.68 -20.24
C ALA A 46 -2.14 -6.17 -21.02
N GLY A 47 -1.85 -7.48 -20.93
CA GLY A 47 -0.69 -8.07 -21.59
C GLY A 47 0.66 -7.84 -20.90
N LYS A 48 0.71 -7.11 -19.77
CA LYS A 48 1.95 -6.79 -19.05
C LYS A 48 2.00 -7.48 -17.68
N VAL A 49 3.22 -7.89 -17.31
CA VAL A 49 3.59 -8.31 -15.96
C VAL A 49 4.33 -7.15 -15.31
N VAL A 50 3.93 -6.78 -14.09
CA VAL A 50 4.57 -5.72 -13.30
C VAL A 50 5.20 -6.36 -12.08
N SER A 51 6.51 -6.17 -11.89
CA SER A 51 7.24 -6.64 -10.71
C SER A 51 7.00 -5.70 -9.52
N LEU A 52 6.80 -6.27 -8.35
CA LEU A 52 6.54 -5.56 -7.09
C LEU A 52 7.42 -6.13 -5.98
N HIS A 53 7.77 -5.29 -5.00
CA HIS A 53 8.45 -5.73 -3.79
C HIS A 53 7.84 -5.05 -2.57
N TYR A 54 7.06 -5.81 -1.80
CA TYR A 54 6.36 -5.38 -0.60
C TYR A 54 6.30 -6.52 0.40
N PHE A 55 6.17 -6.19 1.69
CA PHE A 55 6.08 -7.17 2.78
C PHE A 55 7.26 -8.16 2.81
N GLY A 56 8.45 -7.73 2.37
CA GLY A 56 9.63 -8.58 2.22
C GLY A 56 9.51 -9.65 1.12
N ARG A 57 8.52 -9.55 0.22
CA ARG A 57 8.23 -10.52 -0.84
C ARG A 57 8.43 -9.90 -2.22
N ALA A 58 9.08 -10.66 -3.10
CA ALA A 58 9.01 -10.40 -4.53
C ALA A 58 7.66 -10.90 -5.07
N LEU A 59 6.86 -9.98 -5.61
CA LEU A 59 5.53 -10.23 -6.14
C LEU A 59 5.47 -9.81 -7.62
N ILE A 60 4.47 -10.30 -8.33
CA ILE A 60 4.09 -9.84 -9.66
C ILE A 60 2.62 -9.47 -9.70
N ALA A 61 2.27 -8.50 -10.53
CA ALA A 61 0.89 -8.20 -10.90
C ALA A 61 0.69 -8.41 -12.40
N PHE A 62 -0.44 -8.99 -12.78
CA PHE A 62 -0.88 -9.12 -14.18
C PHE A 62 -2.41 -9.12 -14.26
N ARG A 63 -2.96 -9.06 -15.47
CA ARG A 63 -4.41 -9.15 -15.70
C ARG A 63 -4.81 -10.46 -16.35
N GLY A 64 -5.91 -11.04 -15.88
CA GLY A 64 -6.60 -12.13 -16.55
C GLY A 64 -7.27 -11.69 -17.86
N THR A 65 -7.86 -12.64 -18.58
CA THR A 65 -8.65 -12.35 -19.79
C THR A 65 -9.90 -11.54 -19.49
N ASP A 66 -10.45 -11.68 -18.28
CA ASP A 66 -11.56 -10.90 -17.75
C ASP A 66 -11.16 -9.46 -17.35
N GLY A 67 -9.89 -9.10 -17.52
CA GLY A 67 -9.34 -7.80 -17.16
C GLY A 67 -9.06 -7.61 -15.66
N ARG A 68 -9.40 -8.57 -14.80
CA ARG A 68 -9.17 -8.46 -13.35
C ARG A 68 -7.70 -8.56 -13.01
N ALA A 69 -7.25 -7.71 -12.09
CA ALA A 69 -5.89 -7.76 -11.56
C ALA A 69 -5.69 -9.00 -10.67
N ALA A 70 -4.53 -9.64 -10.81
CA ALA A 70 -4.04 -10.67 -9.91
C ALA A 70 -2.65 -10.28 -9.40
N VAL A 71 -2.39 -10.53 -8.12
CA VAL A 71 -1.08 -10.34 -7.48
C VAL A 71 -0.60 -11.68 -6.93
N ARG A 72 0.55 -12.14 -7.42
CA ARG A 72 1.09 -13.47 -7.16
C ARG A 72 2.56 -13.40 -6.75
N ASP A 73 3.06 -14.47 -6.14
CA ASP A 73 4.49 -14.60 -5.87
C ASP A 73 5.28 -14.57 -7.18
N ALA A 74 6.42 -13.89 -7.17
CA ALA A 74 7.18 -13.64 -8.39
C ALA A 74 7.97 -14.85 -8.89
N HIS A 75 8.26 -15.83 -8.04
CA HIS A 75 9.19 -16.92 -8.39
C HIS A 75 8.45 -18.17 -8.82
N CYS A 76 8.80 -18.68 -10.00
CA CYS A 76 8.25 -19.91 -10.56
C CYS A 76 8.66 -21.13 -9.72
N PRO A 77 7.73 -22.02 -9.34
CA PRO A 77 8.02 -23.18 -8.49
C PRO A 77 8.82 -24.26 -9.22
N HIS A 78 8.97 -24.17 -10.55
CA HIS A 78 9.75 -25.13 -11.33
C HIS A 78 11.25 -25.01 -10.99
N TYR A 79 11.84 -23.85 -11.22
CA TYR A 79 13.28 -23.64 -10.98
C TYR A 79 13.62 -22.19 -10.57
N GLY A 80 12.68 -21.53 -9.87
CA GLY A 80 12.94 -20.25 -9.21
C GLY A 80 13.03 -19.02 -10.12
N ALA A 81 12.71 -19.12 -11.41
CA ALA A 81 12.75 -17.96 -12.31
C ALA A 81 11.78 -16.86 -11.86
N HIS A 82 12.23 -15.60 -11.86
CA HIS A 82 11.39 -14.45 -11.56
C HIS A 82 10.46 -14.14 -12.76
N LEU A 83 9.17 -14.43 -12.61
CA LEU A 83 8.12 -14.29 -13.63
C LEU A 83 7.98 -12.84 -14.15
N GLY A 84 8.28 -11.84 -13.31
CA GLY A 84 8.25 -10.43 -13.71
C GLY A 84 9.47 -9.95 -14.51
N VAL A 85 10.54 -10.75 -14.64
CA VAL A 85 11.75 -10.39 -15.38
C VAL A 85 11.80 -11.20 -16.67
N GLY A 86 11.30 -10.62 -17.75
CA GLY A 86 11.23 -11.27 -19.07
C GLY A 86 9.99 -12.12 -19.29
N GLY A 87 9.19 -12.42 -18.25
CA GLY A 87 7.90 -13.08 -18.43
C GLY A 87 6.88 -12.17 -19.09
N LYS A 88 5.79 -12.78 -19.57
CA LYS A 88 4.74 -12.10 -20.35
C LYS A 88 3.38 -12.67 -20.00
N VAL A 89 2.32 -11.94 -20.34
CA VAL A 89 0.95 -12.45 -20.21
C VAL A 89 0.54 -13.08 -21.53
N VAL A 90 0.08 -14.32 -21.50
CA VAL A 90 -0.49 -15.05 -22.64
C VAL A 90 -1.85 -15.58 -22.24
N ASP A 91 -2.90 -15.21 -22.97
CA ASP A 91 -4.28 -15.67 -22.73
C ASP A 91 -4.72 -15.51 -21.25
N GLY A 92 -4.36 -14.38 -20.64
CA GLY A 92 -4.70 -14.05 -19.25
C GLY A 92 -3.91 -14.83 -18.18
N THR A 93 -2.86 -15.53 -18.57
CA THR A 93 -1.94 -16.27 -17.69
C THR A 93 -0.55 -15.65 -17.75
N VAL A 94 0.24 -15.78 -16.68
CA VAL A 94 1.65 -15.37 -16.71
C VAL A 94 2.51 -16.52 -17.18
N GLU A 95 3.22 -16.33 -18.29
CA GLU A 95 4.18 -17.28 -18.86
C GLU A 95 5.58 -17.01 -18.30
N CYS A 96 6.17 -18.05 -17.73
CA CYS A 96 7.53 -18.06 -17.21
C CYS A 96 8.55 -17.91 -18.36
N PRO A 97 9.51 -16.98 -18.25
CA PRO A 97 10.48 -16.71 -19.31
C PRO A 97 11.49 -17.85 -19.52
N PHE A 98 11.64 -18.76 -18.54
CA PHE A 98 12.66 -19.79 -18.60
C PHE A 98 12.19 -21.03 -19.38
N HIS A 99 11.03 -21.58 -19.01
CA HIS A 99 10.55 -22.86 -19.55
C HIS A 99 9.10 -22.79 -20.06
N GLY A 100 8.52 -21.59 -20.18
CA GLY A 100 7.19 -21.40 -20.74
C GLY A 100 6.02 -21.89 -19.88
N TRP A 101 6.24 -22.24 -18.61
CA TRP A 101 5.15 -22.61 -17.70
C TRP A 101 4.20 -21.44 -17.50
N ARG A 102 2.89 -21.70 -17.56
CA ARG A 102 1.85 -20.68 -17.44
C ARG A 102 1.05 -20.84 -16.17
N PHE A 103 0.84 -19.73 -15.46
CA PHE A 103 0.05 -19.67 -14.24
C PHE A 103 -1.15 -18.75 -14.40
N GLY A 104 -2.33 -19.24 -14.04
CA GLY A 104 -3.57 -18.47 -14.09
C GLY A 104 -3.66 -17.40 -13.01
N PRO A 105 -4.68 -16.52 -13.07
CA PRO A 105 -4.94 -15.51 -12.04
C PRO A 105 -5.15 -16.10 -10.65
N ASP A 106 -5.62 -17.34 -10.50
CA ASP A 106 -5.75 -18.06 -9.21
C ASP A 106 -4.42 -18.69 -8.73
N GLY A 107 -3.35 -18.53 -9.51
CA GLY A 107 -2.02 -19.07 -9.26
C GLY A 107 -1.80 -20.49 -9.77
N ARG A 108 -2.83 -21.22 -10.22
CA ARG A 108 -2.67 -22.60 -10.68
C ARG A 108 -1.84 -22.67 -11.95
N CYS A 109 -0.96 -23.66 -12.03
CA CYS A 109 -0.29 -24.02 -13.28
C CYS A 109 -1.33 -24.56 -14.26
N VAL A 110 -1.52 -23.89 -15.39
CA VAL A 110 -2.47 -24.28 -16.43
C VAL A 110 -1.79 -24.92 -17.63
N GLU A 111 -0.50 -24.62 -17.82
CA GLU A 111 0.30 -25.19 -18.91
C GLU A 111 1.75 -25.34 -18.47
N ALA A 112 2.32 -26.51 -18.75
CA ALA A 112 3.75 -26.77 -18.63
C ALA A 112 4.19 -27.43 -19.94
N PRO A 113 4.82 -26.69 -20.85
CA PRO A 113 5.27 -27.25 -22.12
C PRO A 113 6.10 -28.51 -21.92
N PHE A 114 5.93 -29.48 -22.81
CA PHE A 114 6.60 -30.79 -22.80
C PHE A 114 6.27 -31.72 -21.61
N ALA A 115 5.38 -31.32 -20.71
CA ALA A 115 4.89 -32.22 -19.67
C ALA A 115 3.82 -33.17 -20.25
N VAL A 116 3.90 -34.47 -19.93
CA VAL A 116 2.83 -35.44 -20.27
C VAL A 116 1.50 -35.04 -19.64
N ARG A 117 1.55 -34.43 -18.45
CA ARG A 117 0.39 -33.86 -17.74
C ARG A 117 0.81 -32.55 -17.08
N THR A 118 -0.05 -31.55 -17.12
CA THR A 118 0.16 -30.29 -16.41
C THR A 118 0.32 -30.56 -14.91
N PRO A 119 1.44 -30.12 -14.28
CA PRO A 119 1.67 -30.30 -12.85
C PRO A 119 0.60 -29.60 -12.00
N LYS A 120 0.09 -30.29 -10.98
CA LYS A 120 -0.88 -29.74 -10.02
C LYS A 120 -0.18 -28.89 -8.94
N VAL A 121 0.46 -27.82 -9.38
CA VAL A 121 1.14 -26.85 -8.52
C VAL A 121 0.54 -25.46 -8.73
N SER A 122 0.61 -24.62 -7.70
CA SER A 122 0.23 -23.22 -7.78
C SER A 122 1.36 -22.32 -7.32
N ILE A 123 1.39 -21.08 -7.82
CA ILE A 123 2.09 -19.98 -7.17
C ILE A 123 1.17 -19.34 -6.13
N GLY A 124 1.75 -18.91 -5.02
CA GLY A 124 1.03 -18.16 -3.99
C GLY A 124 0.69 -16.74 -4.47
N GLY A 125 0.11 -15.95 -3.57
CA GLY A 125 -0.20 -14.56 -3.83
C GLY A 125 -0.95 -13.92 -2.67
N LEU A 126 -1.59 -12.79 -2.98
CA LEU A 126 -2.44 -12.07 -2.04
C LEU A 126 -3.84 -11.91 -2.63
N PRO A 127 -4.91 -11.87 -1.82
CA PRO A 127 -6.23 -11.45 -2.27
C PRO A 127 -6.14 -10.04 -2.84
N VAL A 128 -6.86 -9.79 -3.95
CA VAL A 128 -6.81 -8.52 -4.68
C VAL A 128 -8.19 -7.90 -4.75
N ARG A 129 -8.26 -6.59 -4.50
CA ARG A 129 -9.42 -5.77 -4.78
C ARG A 129 -8.99 -4.57 -5.63
N GLU A 130 -9.71 -4.28 -6.70
CA GLU A 130 -9.40 -3.17 -7.59
C GLU A 130 -10.60 -2.23 -7.68
N HIS A 131 -10.43 -1.01 -7.19
CA HIS A 131 -11.39 0.08 -7.27
C HIS A 131 -10.67 1.41 -7.04
N SER A 132 -11.35 2.55 -7.20
CA SER A 132 -10.74 3.89 -6.99
C SER A 132 -9.45 4.13 -7.82
N GLY A 133 -9.30 3.45 -8.96
CA GLY A 133 -8.09 3.47 -9.77
C GLY A 133 -6.84 2.89 -9.08
N LEU A 134 -7.01 2.06 -8.06
CA LEU A 134 -5.98 1.44 -7.22
C LEU A 134 -6.13 -0.08 -7.23
N VAL A 135 -5.00 -0.79 -7.18
CA VAL A 135 -4.94 -2.23 -6.93
C VAL A 135 -4.53 -2.43 -5.48
N PHE A 136 -5.46 -2.92 -4.68
CA PHE A 136 -5.26 -3.25 -3.28
C PHE A 136 -4.95 -4.73 -3.12
N VAL A 137 -4.08 -5.05 -2.18
CA VAL A 137 -3.85 -6.40 -1.68
C VAL A 137 -4.18 -6.47 -0.21
N TYR A 138 -4.74 -7.61 0.22
CA TYR A 138 -4.98 -7.87 1.63
C TYR A 138 -3.86 -8.70 2.22
N VAL A 139 -3.40 -8.30 3.40
CA VAL A 139 -2.51 -9.10 4.25
C VAL A 139 -3.25 -9.41 5.53
N GLY A 140 -3.43 -10.69 5.83
CA GLY A 140 -4.17 -11.11 7.02
C GLY A 140 -4.46 -12.60 7.05
N PRO A 141 -4.90 -13.13 8.20
CA PRO A 141 -5.40 -14.49 8.29
C PRO A 141 -6.75 -14.58 7.58
N GLY A 142 -6.94 -15.63 6.79
CA GLY A 142 -8.21 -15.92 6.13
C GLY A 142 -8.66 -14.86 5.12
N GLU A 143 -9.96 -14.83 4.88
CA GLU A 143 -10.59 -13.84 4.00
C GLU A 143 -10.72 -12.47 4.69
N PRO A 144 -10.62 -11.36 3.94
CA PRO A 144 -10.81 -10.02 4.49
C PRO A 144 -12.21 -9.85 5.10
N SER A 145 -12.29 -9.35 6.34
CA SER A 145 -13.57 -9.08 7.02
C SER A 145 -14.15 -7.69 6.72
N TRP A 146 -13.42 -6.86 6.00
CA TRP A 146 -13.80 -5.50 5.61
C TRP A 146 -13.16 -5.14 4.26
N GLU A 147 -13.70 -4.14 3.57
CA GLU A 147 -13.12 -3.57 2.34
C GLU A 147 -12.79 -2.08 2.53
N VAL A 148 -11.85 -1.57 1.75
CA VAL A 148 -11.59 -0.11 1.68
C VAL A 148 -12.79 0.56 0.99
N PRO A 149 -13.40 1.58 1.60
CA PRO A 149 -14.47 2.34 0.95
C PRO A 149 -14.04 2.98 -0.37
N GLU A 150 -14.99 3.25 -1.26
CA GLU A 150 -14.70 3.99 -2.49
C GLU A 150 -14.18 5.40 -2.19
N ILE A 151 -13.17 5.81 -2.95
CA ILE A 151 -12.57 7.14 -2.87
C ILE A 151 -13.13 7.93 -4.05
N GLU A 152 -14.25 8.62 -3.80
CA GLU A 152 -15.09 9.27 -4.82
C GLU A 152 -14.31 10.22 -5.73
N GLU A 153 -13.31 10.92 -5.19
CA GLU A 153 -12.49 11.90 -5.90
C GLU A 153 -11.71 11.29 -7.08
N THR A 154 -11.49 9.96 -7.06
CA THR A 154 -10.77 9.26 -8.12
C THR A 154 -11.56 9.15 -9.43
N GLY A 155 -12.89 9.12 -9.35
CA GLY A 155 -13.80 9.04 -10.51
C GLY A 155 -14.46 10.38 -10.86
N SER A 156 -14.37 11.37 -9.97
CA SER A 156 -15.08 12.64 -10.11
C SER A 156 -14.47 13.56 -11.16
N ARG A 157 -15.33 14.19 -11.98
CA ARG A 157 -14.93 15.20 -12.97
C ARG A 157 -14.61 16.56 -12.35
N ASP A 158 -15.01 16.79 -11.10
CA ASP A 158 -14.74 18.02 -10.36
C ASP A 158 -13.26 18.17 -10.02
N PHE A 159 -12.53 17.06 -9.95
CA PHE A 159 -11.12 17.04 -9.59
C PHE A 159 -10.23 16.96 -10.82
N ALA A 160 -9.05 17.56 -10.72
CA ALA A 160 -8.00 17.34 -11.69
C ALA A 160 -7.42 15.93 -11.55
N SER A 161 -6.75 15.41 -12.59
CA SER A 161 -5.91 14.21 -12.42
C SER A 161 -4.95 14.43 -11.25
N PRO A 162 -4.75 13.44 -10.37
CA PRO A 162 -4.02 13.68 -9.14
C PRO A 162 -2.56 14.03 -9.41
N ILE A 163 -1.97 14.80 -8.50
CA ILE A 163 -0.51 14.75 -8.31
C ILE A 163 -0.23 13.39 -7.67
N ASP A 164 0.67 12.63 -8.28
CA ASP A 164 0.96 11.23 -7.93
C ASP A 164 2.45 11.16 -7.61
N ASP A 165 2.76 11.07 -6.33
CA ASP A 165 4.13 11.08 -5.82
C ASP A 165 4.39 9.89 -4.88
N VAL A 166 5.62 9.42 -4.86
CA VAL A 166 6.01 8.21 -4.13
C VAL A 166 7.38 8.44 -3.49
N CYS A 167 7.46 8.21 -2.19
CA CYS A 167 8.70 8.18 -1.46
C CYS A 167 8.81 6.91 -0.60
N ARG A 168 10.01 6.62 -0.13
CA ARG A 168 10.28 5.56 0.83
C ARG A 168 11.02 6.17 2.00
N ALA A 169 10.73 5.67 3.18
CA ALA A 169 11.43 6.02 4.41
C ALA A 169 11.76 4.74 5.18
N ARG A 170 12.90 4.74 5.87
CA ARG A 170 13.25 3.71 6.83
C ARG A 170 12.43 3.96 8.08
N ILE A 171 11.24 3.38 8.13
CA ILE A 171 10.27 3.57 9.19
C ILE A 171 9.25 2.45 9.18
N HIS A 172 8.82 2.04 10.36
CA HIS A 172 7.66 1.17 10.52
C HIS A 172 6.37 1.92 10.18
N ILE A 173 5.49 1.33 9.37
CA ILE A 173 4.27 1.97 8.85
C ILE A 173 3.39 2.66 9.92
N GLN A 174 3.25 2.07 11.11
CA GLN A 174 2.47 2.68 12.21
C GLN A 174 2.97 4.07 12.58
N GLU A 175 4.28 4.29 12.58
CA GLU A 175 4.87 5.59 12.93
C GLU A 175 4.52 6.66 11.90
N MET A 176 4.44 6.30 10.61
CA MET A 176 3.92 7.21 9.58
C MET A 176 2.45 7.58 9.83
N ARG A 177 1.68 6.66 10.42
CA ARG A 177 0.27 6.87 10.75
C ARG A 177 0.11 7.76 11.98
N GLU A 178 1.04 7.70 12.94
CA GLU A 178 1.03 8.54 14.15
C GLU A 178 1.04 10.05 13.83
N ASN A 179 1.62 10.46 12.68
CA ASN A 179 1.63 11.86 12.25
C ASN A 179 0.24 12.52 12.26
N ILE A 180 -0.84 11.84 11.83
CA ILE A 180 -2.16 12.51 11.71
C ILE A 180 -2.70 13.04 13.05
N VAL A 181 -2.32 12.39 14.15
CA VAL A 181 -2.74 12.75 15.52
C VAL A 181 -1.64 13.44 16.33
N ASP A 182 -0.48 13.70 15.71
CA ASP A 182 0.55 14.57 16.26
C ASP A 182 0.14 16.01 15.95
N GLU A 183 -0.52 16.68 16.89
CA GLU A 183 -0.99 18.05 16.65
C GLU A 183 0.19 19.03 16.49
N SER A 184 1.30 18.79 17.20
CA SER A 184 2.45 19.69 17.25
C SER A 184 3.21 19.72 15.91
N HIS A 185 3.35 18.60 15.21
CA HIS A 185 4.11 18.57 13.94
C HIS A 185 3.49 19.43 12.83
N PHE A 186 2.16 19.62 12.85
CA PHE A 186 1.47 20.47 11.88
C PHE A 186 1.94 21.93 11.93
N HIS A 187 2.30 22.41 13.13
CA HIS A 187 2.87 23.76 13.28
C HIS A 187 4.27 23.84 12.67
N PHE A 188 5.16 22.89 13.00
CA PHE A 188 6.57 22.96 12.64
C PHE A 188 6.90 22.52 11.21
N ILE A 189 6.17 21.53 10.66
CA ILE A 189 6.46 20.94 9.35
C ILE A 189 5.50 21.49 8.28
N HIS A 190 4.21 21.57 8.58
CA HIS A 190 3.18 22.01 7.63
C HIS A 190 2.85 23.51 7.73
N GLY A 191 3.54 24.25 8.61
CA GLY A 191 3.41 25.69 8.75
C GLY A 191 2.03 26.16 9.19
N GLN A 192 1.29 25.34 9.94
CA GLN A 192 0.04 25.77 10.57
C GLN A 192 0.34 26.81 11.66
N SER A 193 -0.49 27.84 11.78
CA SER A 193 -0.32 28.90 12.77
C SER A 193 -0.42 28.38 14.20
N GLU A 194 -1.26 27.38 14.43
CA GLU A 194 -1.45 26.69 15.71
C GLU A 194 -1.62 25.17 15.46
N PRO A 195 -1.30 24.32 16.46
CA PRO A 195 -1.67 22.91 16.42
C PRO A 195 -3.18 22.73 16.17
N PRO A 196 -3.60 21.82 15.29
CA PRO A 196 -5.01 21.58 15.03
C PRO A 196 -5.70 21.00 16.26
N VAL A 197 -6.91 21.47 16.53
CA VAL A 197 -7.81 20.82 17.48
C VAL A 197 -8.57 19.73 16.74
N GLN A 198 -8.46 18.49 17.23
CA GLN A 198 -9.03 17.32 16.56
C GLN A 198 -9.97 16.52 17.46
N GLU A 199 -11.07 16.05 16.90
CA GLU A 199 -11.91 15.00 17.46
C GLU A 199 -11.56 13.66 16.85
N TRP A 200 -11.23 12.67 17.69
CA TRP A 200 -10.95 11.29 17.28
C TRP A 200 -12.18 10.39 17.49
N ARG A 201 -12.50 9.58 16.49
CA ARG A 201 -13.53 8.52 16.57
C ARG A 201 -13.03 7.25 15.90
N GLU A 202 -13.44 6.11 16.43
CA GLU A 202 -13.08 4.79 15.90
C GLU A 202 -14.30 3.89 15.78
N ASP A 203 -14.32 3.08 14.73
CA ASP A 203 -15.34 2.06 14.47
C ASP A 203 -14.68 0.85 13.80
N GLY A 204 -14.34 -0.15 14.61
CA GLY A 204 -13.61 -1.35 14.17
C GLY A 204 -12.34 -1.01 13.39
N PRO A 205 -12.20 -1.45 12.12
CA PRO A 205 -11.02 -1.21 11.29
C PRO A 205 -10.93 0.23 10.77
N PHE A 206 -11.88 1.10 11.12
CA PHE A 206 -11.93 2.49 10.66
C PHE A 206 -11.68 3.46 11.81
N ALA A 207 -11.03 4.58 11.50
CA ALA A 207 -10.90 5.70 12.41
C ALA A 207 -11.00 7.02 11.67
N GLU A 208 -11.42 8.05 12.38
CA GLU A 208 -11.65 9.38 11.85
C GLU A 208 -11.07 10.44 12.77
N ALA A 209 -10.40 11.42 12.19
CA ALA A 209 -9.99 12.65 12.88
C ALA A 209 -10.59 13.84 12.14
N ARG A 210 -11.33 14.69 12.86
CA ARG A 210 -11.94 15.91 12.30
C ARG A 210 -11.47 17.11 13.06
N GLY A 211 -11.18 18.19 12.36
CA GLY A 211 -10.67 19.37 13.01
C GLY A 211 -10.61 20.60 12.13
N THR A 212 -9.94 21.61 12.67
CA THR A 212 -9.64 22.85 11.95
C THR A 212 -8.13 23.00 11.83
N ILE A 213 -7.69 23.52 10.69
CA ILE A 213 -6.31 23.91 10.43
C ILE A 213 -6.32 25.38 10.02
N SER A 214 -5.32 26.12 10.50
CA SER A 214 -5.20 27.55 10.21
C SER A 214 -3.81 27.81 9.69
N ARG A 215 -3.70 28.44 8.52
CA ARG A 215 -2.42 28.74 7.90
C ARG A 215 -2.34 30.18 7.46
N ARG A 216 -1.21 30.82 7.74
CA ARG A 216 -0.94 32.19 7.31
C ARG A 216 -0.39 32.21 5.88
N VAL A 217 -1.17 32.76 4.95
CA VAL A 217 -0.80 32.86 3.53
C VAL A 217 -0.88 34.34 3.12
N PHE A 218 0.24 34.91 2.66
CA PHE A 218 0.34 36.34 2.31
C PHE A 218 -0.17 37.31 3.40
N GLY A 219 0.05 36.97 4.68
CA GLY A 219 -0.39 37.79 5.82
C GLY A 219 -1.86 37.60 6.22
N TRP A 220 -2.62 36.77 5.50
CA TRP A 220 -4.00 36.42 5.84
C TRP A 220 -4.04 35.07 6.54
N ASP A 221 -4.82 34.97 7.61
CA ASP A 221 -5.08 33.70 8.27
C ASP A 221 -6.23 32.98 7.52
N ILE A 222 -5.89 31.85 6.89
CA ILE A 222 -6.83 31.00 6.16
C ILE A 222 -7.22 29.85 7.07
N HIS A 223 -8.50 29.82 7.44
CA HIS A 223 -9.09 28.74 8.22
C HIS A 223 -9.75 27.72 7.30
N ASN A 224 -9.33 26.47 7.42
CA ASN A 224 -9.93 25.33 6.73
C ASN A 224 -10.38 24.30 7.76
N THR A 225 -11.43 23.55 7.44
CA THR A 225 -11.74 22.32 8.16
C THR A 225 -11.08 21.15 7.46
N PHE A 226 -10.86 20.05 8.18
CA PHE A 226 -10.46 18.80 7.57
C PHE A 226 -11.19 17.61 8.17
N ASP A 227 -11.39 16.61 7.32
CA ASP A 227 -11.87 15.28 7.68
C ASP A 227 -10.83 14.26 7.22
N ALA A 228 -10.17 13.60 8.18
CA ALA A 228 -9.22 12.53 7.93
C ALA A 228 -9.86 11.18 8.23
N TYR A 229 -10.01 10.34 7.20
CA TYR A 229 -10.52 8.98 7.29
C TYR A 229 -9.37 8.00 7.17
N MET A 230 -9.26 7.07 8.10
CA MET A 230 -8.29 5.98 8.08
C MET A 230 -9.03 4.66 7.85
N TYR A 231 -8.63 3.94 6.80
CA TYR A 231 -9.17 2.63 6.46
C TYR A 231 -8.11 1.57 6.70
N GLY A 232 -8.12 1.03 7.92
CA GLY A 232 -7.09 0.15 8.44
C GLY A 232 -5.68 0.76 8.39
N PRO A 233 -4.64 -0.06 8.28
CA PRO A 233 -3.25 0.41 8.39
C PRO A 233 -2.76 1.17 7.15
N GLY A 234 -3.18 0.75 5.95
CA GLY A 234 -2.54 1.14 4.69
C GLY A 234 -3.13 2.37 3.98
N VAL A 235 -4.33 2.82 4.33
CA VAL A 235 -5.05 3.85 3.56
C VAL A 235 -5.55 4.97 4.46
N MET A 236 -5.28 6.21 4.08
CA MET A 236 -5.87 7.39 4.69
C MET A 236 -6.29 8.41 3.63
N VAL A 237 -7.45 9.01 3.82
CA VAL A 237 -8.03 10.02 2.96
C VAL A 237 -8.29 11.25 3.80
N VAL A 238 -7.55 12.32 3.54
CA VAL A 238 -7.70 13.62 4.21
C VAL A 238 -8.37 14.58 3.24
N ARG A 239 -9.56 15.06 3.61
CA ARG A 239 -10.31 16.06 2.86
C ARG A 239 -10.17 17.40 3.57
N ALA A 240 -9.47 18.33 2.95
CA ALA A 240 -9.35 19.69 3.44
C ALA A 240 -10.34 20.59 2.69
N HIS A 241 -11.18 21.29 3.46
CA HIS A 241 -12.23 22.15 2.96
C HIS A 241 -11.92 23.61 3.30
N GLY A 242 -11.56 24.37 2.27
CA GLY A 242 -11.28 25.79 2.38
C GLY A 242 -12.12 26.64 1.42
N PRO A 243 -12.25 27.96 1.68
CA PRO A 243 -13.00 28.88 0.83
C PRO A 243 -12.35 29.10 -0.54
N VAL A 244 -11.03 28.87 -0.65
CA VAL A 244 -10.23 29.13 -1.87
C VAL A 244 -9.85 27.83 -2.59
N LEU A 245 -9.53 26.78 -1.85
CA LEU A 245 -9.09 25.51 -2.40
C LEU A 245 -9.63 24.35 -1.56
N SER A 246 -10.20 23.34 -2.22
CA SER A 246 -10.49 22.04 -1.60
C SER A 246 -9.53 21.00 -2.16
N VAL A 247 -8.87 20.28 -1.27
CA VAL A 247 -7.90 19.24 -1.62
C VAL A 247 -8.27 17.96 -0.90
N THR A 248 -8.26 16.85 -1.64
CA THR A 248 -8.25 15.52 -1.04
C THR A 248 -6.86 14.92 -1.21
N ALA A 249 -6.19 14.64 -0.09
CA ALA A 249 -4.94 13.91 -0.04
C ALA A 249 -5.22 12.45 0.31
N VAL A 250 -4.86 11.52 -0.58
CA VAL A 250 -4.92 10.09 -0.32
C VAL A 250 -3.51 9.60 -0.04
N ALA A 251 -3.24 9.26 1.22
CA ALA A 251 -1.98 8.73 1.71
C ALA A 251 -2.05 7.20 1.74
N LEU A 252 -1.25 6.56 0.88
CA LEU A 252 -1.17 5.12 0.73
C LEU A 252 0.18 4.65 1.28
N SER A 253 0.15 4.05 2.47
CA SER A 253 1.36 3.56 3.15
C SER A 253 1.43 2.04 2.98
N THR A 254 2.57 1.50 2.58
CA THR A 254 2.74 0.04 2.40
C THR A 254 4.14 -0.39 2.85
N PRO A 255 4.26 -1.38 3.77
CA PRO A 255 5.55 -1.94 4.13
C PRO A 255 6.25 -2.54 2.92
N VAL A 256 7.49 -2.12 2.68
CA VAL A 256 8.36 -2.70 1.64
C VAL A 256 9.02 -3.97 2.19
N ASP A 257 9.59 -3.85 3.38
CA ASP A 257 10.28 -4.90 4.15
C ASP A 257 10.10 -4.64 5.66
N ASP A 258 10.94 -5.24 6.50
CA ASP A 258 10.91 -5.11 7.97
C ASP A 258 11.32 -3.73 8.49
N ARG A 259 11.96 -2.90 7.65
CA ARG A 259 12.58 -1.62 8.07
C ARG A 259 12.13 -0.43 7.25
N THR A 260 11.53 -0.68 6.09
CA THR A 260 11.23 0.34 5.08
C THR A 260 9.75 0.32 4.73
N SER A 261 9.15 1.50 4.68
CA SER A 261 7.79 1.70 4.20
C SER A 261 7.78 2.65 3.00
N GLU A 262 6.88 2.40 2.07
CA GLU A 262 6.60 3.29 0.94
C GLU A 262 5.37 4.14 1.26
N LEU A 263 5.46 5.44 0.99
CA LEU A 263 4.33 6.36 0.98
C LEU A 263 4.05 6.76 -0.47
N ARG A 264 2.83 6.51 -0.94
CA ARG A 264 2.32 7.10 -2.17
C ARG A 264 1.24 8.12 -1.83
N MET A 265 1.49 9.38 -2.19
CA MET A 265 0.55 10.47 -2.02
C MET A 265 -0.18 10.77 -3.33
N LEU A 266 -1.51 10.77 -3.28
CA LEU A 266 -2.35 11.24 -4.38
C LEU A 266 -3.11 12.48 -3.94
N TYR A 267 -2.78 13.63 -4.53
CA TYR A 267 -3.47 14.89 -4.24
C TYR A 267 -4.46 15.22 -5.36
N TYR A 268 -5.75 15.18 -5.03
CA TYR A 268 -6.86 15.58 -5.88
C TYR A 268 -7.24 17.03 -5.55
N LEU A 269 -6.86 17.94 -6.44
CA LEU A 269 -7.24 19.35 -6.33
C LEU A 269 -8.58 19.55 -7.05
N ARG A 270 -9.56 20.13 -6.35
CA ARG A 270 -10.82 20.51 -6.96
C ARG A 270 -10.58 21.64 -7.97
N LYS A 271 -11.17 21.52 -9.16
CA LYS A 271 -11.07 22.54 -10.21
C LYS A 271 -11.82 23.80 -9.77
N PRO A 272 -11.21 24.99 -9.90
CA PRO A 272 -11.91 26.24 -9.61
C PRO A 272 -13.10 26.40 -10.57
N ALA A 273 -14.33 26.49 -10.04
CA ALA A 273 -15.54 26.48 -10.85
C ALA A 273 -15.58 27.60 -11.90
N ARG A 274 -15.08 28.80 -11.56
CA ARG A 274 -15.10 29.98 -12.45
C ARG A 274 -13.89 30.06 -13.38
N LEU A 275 -12.75 29.49 -12.99
CA LEU A 275 -11.46 29.65 -13.69
C LEU A 275 -10.72 28.30 -13.83
N PRO A 276 -11.31 27.29 -14.49
CA PRO A 276 -10.74 25.94 -14.54
C PRO A 276 -9.39 25.88 -15.28
N PHE A 277 -9.10 26.84 -16.17
CA PHE A 277 -7.83 26.94 -16.89
C PHE A 277 -6.63 27.26 -15.98
N LEU A 278 -6.85 27.75 -14.76
CA LEU A 278 -5.80 27.99 -13.75
C LEU A 278 -5.35 26.71 -13.04
N THR A 279 -6.09 25.60 -13.19
CA THR A 279 -5.80 24.32 -12.51
C THR A 279 -4.34 23.84 -12.69
N PRO A 280 -3.72 23.89 -13.88
CA PRO A 280 -2.33 23.46 -14.04
C PRO A 280 -1.34 24.29 -13.22
N LEU A 281 -1.57 25.60 -13.10
CA LEU A 281 -0.75 26.50 -12.29
C LEU A 281 -0.90 26.17 -10.80
N PHE A 282 -2.13 26.04 -10.30
CA PHE A 282 -2.37 25.65 -8.89
C PHE A 282 -1.77 24.30 -8.55
N LYS A 283 -1.86 23.32 -9.47
CA LYS A 283 -1.20 22.03 -9.30
C LYS A 283 0.32 22.16 -9.22
N LEU A 284 0.93 23.03 -10.01
CA LEU A 284 2.38 23.21 -9.99
C LEU A 284 2.85 23.79 -8.64
N VAL A 285 2.17 24.84 -8.17
CA VAL A 285 2.47 25.48 -6.88
C VAL A 285 2.25 24.49 -5.73
N PHE A 286 1.09 23.85 -5.68
CA PHE A 286 0.76 22.88 -4.63
C PHE A 286 1.74 21.69 -4.64
N ARG A 287 2.16 21.21 -5.82
CA ARG A 287 3.15 20.13 -5.90
C ARG A 287 4.47 20.53 -5.27
N ALA A 288 4.98 21.73 -5.56
CA ALA A 288 6.26 22.16 -5.02
C ALA A 288 6.23 22.20 -3.48
N GLU A 289 5.12 22.69 -2.92
CA GLU A 289 4.90 22.78 -1.49
C GLU A 289 4.74 21.41 -0.81
N ALA A 290 3.80 20.59 -1.29
CA ALA A 290 3.53 19.26 -0.73
C ALA A 290 4.76 18.34 -0.79
N LEU A 291 5.57 18.44 -1.86
CA LEU A 291 6.83 17.68 -1.94
C LEU A 291 7.89 18.18 -0.96
N GLY A 292 7.87 19.47 -0.61
CA GLY A 292 8.74 20.02 0.42
C GLY A 292 8.40 19.44 1.78
N GLU A 293 7.12 19.46 2.15
CA GLU A 293 6.62 18.94 3.44
C GLU A 293 6.91 17.44 3.60
N VAL A 294 6.55 16.63 2.59
CA VAL A 294 6.81 15.17 2.62
C VAL A 294 8.31 14.87 2.72
N ARG A 295 9.18 15.70 2.13
CA ARG A 295 10.63 15.49 2.23
C ARG A 295 11.14 15.74 3.65
N GLU A 296 10.64 16.77 4.33
CA GLU A 296 11.00 17.02 5.73
C GLU A 296 10.48 15.91 6.65
N GLU A 297 9.26 15.40 6.42
CA GLU A 297 8.75 14.23 7.13
C GLU A 297 9.63 12.99 6.92
N VAL A 298 9.97 12.66 5.67
CA VAL A 298 10.86 11.53 5.34
C VAL A 298 12.21 11.69 6.02
N ARG A 299 12.77 12.91 6.05
CA ARG A 299 14.03 13.20 6.74
C ARG A 299 13.92 12.90 8.23
N ILE A 300 12.83 13.27 8.90
CA ILE A 300 12.61 12.95 10.31
C ILE A 300 12.44 11.44 10.51
N TRP A 301 11.60 10.80 9.68
CA TRP A 301 11.31 9.37 9.73
C TRP A 301 12.56 8.50 9.58
N ASP A 302 13.46 8.87 8.65
CA ASP A 302 14.72 8.15 8.43
C ASP A 302 15.69 8.19 9.61
N HIS A 303 15.54 9.17 10.52
CA HIS A 303 16.48 9.43 11.61
C HIS A 303 15.86 9.29 13.01
N LYS A 304 14.56 8.94 13.11
CA LYS A 304 13.90 8.72 14.40
C LYS A 304 13.96 7.25 14.83
N ILE A 305 13.88 7.05 16.14
CA ILE A 305 13.64 5.74 16.76
C ILE A 305 12.15 5.57 17.09
N HIS A 306 11.73 4.32 17.31
CA HIS A 306 10.43 4.05 17.94
C HIS A 306 10.50 4.35 19.43
N GLN A 307 9.67 5.27 19.91
CA GLN A 307 9.55 5.51 21.34
C GLN A 307 8.30 4.82 21.87
N ALA A 308 8.46 3.65 22.49
CA ALA A 308 7.34 2.84 22.98
C ALA A 308 6.50 3.56 24.05
N ARG A 309 7.15 4.36 24.91
CA ARG A 309 6.51 5.18 25.95
C ARG A 309 6.90 6.64 25.77
N PRO A 310 6.25 7.38 24.85
CA PRO A 310 6.59 8.77 24.61
C PRO A 310 6.13 9.65 25.78
N VAL A 311 6.91 10.68 26.06
CA VAL A 311 6.52 11.77 26.96
C VAL A 311 5.63 12.70 26.13
N LEU A 312 4.34 12.76 26.47
CA LEU A 312 3.34 13.50 25.71
C LEU A 312 2.83 14.69 26.51
N LEU A 313 2.60 15.80 25.81
CA LEU A 313 1.91 16.96 26.36
C LEU A 313 0.40 16.68 26.49
N PRO A 314 -0.34 17.46 27.31
CA PRO A 314 -1.76 17.22 27.53
C PRO A 314 -2.64 17.20 26.26
N HIS A 315 -2.27 17.98 25.24
CA HIS A 315 -3.00 18.04 23.96
C HIS A 315 -2.68 16.85 23.03
N GLU A 316 -1.52 16.21 23.17
CA GLU A 316 -1.04 15.10 22.32
C GLU A 316 -1.67 13.73 22.66
N LYS A 317 -2.89 13.73 23.20
CA LYS A 317 -3.63 12.52 23.61
C LYS A 317 -3.93 11.57 22.45
N GLY A 318 -3.99 12.10 21.22
CA GLY A 318 -4.31 11.36 20.00
C GLY A 318 -3.33 10.22 19.72
N ILE A 319 -2.04 10.38 20.03
CA ILE A 319 -1.01 9.34 19.84
C ILE A 319 -1.37 8.05 20.59
N ARG A 320 -1.83 8.16 21.85
CA ARG A 320 -2.22 6.97 22.63
C ARG A 320 -3.49 6.33 22.09
N ALA A 321 -4.44 7.13 21.61
CA ALA A 321 -5.68 6.62 21.01
C ALA A 321 -5.37 5.84 19.73
N LEU A 322 -4.58 6.44 18.84
CA LEU A 322 -4.17 5.81 17.59
C LEU A 322 -3.40 4.52 17.82
N ARG A 323 -2.42 4.49 18.74
CA ARG A 323 -1.69 3.25 19.05
C ARG A 323 -2.59 2.13 19.56
N ARG A 324 -3.59 2.44 20.41
CA ARG A 324 -4.57 1.44 20.88
C ARG A 324 -5.43 0.91 19.74
N TRP A 325 -5.95 1.81 18.90
CA TRP A 325 -6.72 1.44 17.71
C TRP A 325 -5.88 0.60 16.74
N TYR A 326 -4.64 1.00 16.48
CA TYR A 326 -3.74 0.33 15.53
C TYR A 326 -3.31 -1.06 15.99
N ALA A 327 -3.27 -1.30 17.31
CA ALA A 327 -2.89 -2.58 17.90
C ALA A 327 -3.76 -3.76 17.40
N GLN A 328 -5.01 -3.50 17.01
CA GLN A 328 -5.94 -4.51 16.50
C GLN A 328 -5.46 -5.14 15.17
N PHE A 329 -4.60 -4.45 14.42
CA PHE A 329 -4.08 -4.93 13.15
C PHE A 329 -2.88 -5.87 13.33
N TYR A 330 -2.45 -6.15 14.56
CA TYR A 330 -1.38 -7.10 14.81
C TYR A 330 -1.91 -8.45 15.33
N PRO A 331 -1.19 -9.55 15.09
CA PRO A 331 -1.47 -10.82 15.75
C PRO A 331 -1.53 -10.67 17.27
N ALA A 332 -2.50 -11.32 17.90
CA ALA A 332 -2.56 -11.44 19.35
C ALA A 332 -1.30 -12.16 19.86
N GLY A 333 -0.52 -11.52 20.73
CA GLY A 333 0.71 -12.09 21.29
C GLY A 333 2.00 -11.31 21.02
N GLY A 334 1.96 -10.24 20.22
CA GLY A 334 2.95 -9.13 20.24
C GLY A 334 4.38 -9.42 19.75
N THR A 335 4.84 -10.66 19.66
CA THR A 335 6.21 -10.95 19.18
C THR A 335 6.23 -12.16 18.27
N GLY A 336 6.28 -11.91 16.96
CA GLY A 336 6.44 -12.92 15.93
C GLY A 336 6.24 -12.33 14.54
N ASP A 337 7.00 -12.81 13.55
CA ASP A 337 6.71 -12.51 12.15
C ASP A 337 5.25 -12.82 11.86
N VAL A 338 4.56 -11.87 11.23
CA VAL A 338 3.21 -12.11 10.75
C VAL A 338 3.23 -13.32 9.81
N PRO A 339 2.41 -14.36 10.05
CA PRO A 339 2.24 -15.42 9.08
C PRO A 339 1.57 -14.81 7.85
N LEU A 340 2.38 -14.33 6.91
CA LEU A 340 1.92 -14.03 5.57
C LEU A 340 1.31 -15.33 5.02
N PRO A 341 0.21 -15.28 4.25
CA PRO A 341 -0.37 -16.49 3.68
C PRO A 341 0.75 -17.32 3.05
N ALA A 342 0.87 -18.57 3.52
CA ALA A 342 2.04 -19.40 3.31
C ALA A 342 2.50 -19.35 1.84
N ARG A 343 3.82 -19.31 1.59
CA ARG A 343 4.42 -19.50 0.27
C ARG A 343 3.96 -20.85 -0.29
N SER A 344 2.81 -20.90 -0.93
CA SER A 344 2.19 -22.15 -1.30
C SER A 344 2.77 -22.62 -2.63
N VAL A 345 3.86 -23.38 -2.59
CA VAL A 345 3.98 -24.51 -3.49
C VAL A 345 3.22 -25.65 -2.80
N ARG A 346 1.88 -25.63 -2.89
CA ARG A 346 1.07 -26.76 -2.41
C ARG A 346 0.81 -27.68 -3.61
N PRO A 347 1.09 -28.99 -3.52
CA PRO A 347 0.41 -29.96 -4.36
C PRO A 347 -1.09 -29.75 -4.16
N ALA A 348 -1.88 -29.57 -5.23
CA ALA A 348 -3.33 -29.47 -5.08
C ALA A 348 -3.85 -30.79 -4.49
N GLU A 349 -4.54 -30.73 -3.33
CA GLU A 349 -5.10 -31.89 -2.66
C GLU A 349 -5.99 -32.70 -3.62
N GLY A 350 -5.77 -34.03 -3.62
CA GLY A 350 -6.37 -34.96 -4.55
C GLY A 350 -7.86 -35.15 -4.29
N ALA A 351 -8.61 -35.23 -5.39
CA ALA A 351 -9.98 -35.74 -5.38
C ALA A 351 -9.97 -37.15 -4.77
N ALA A 352 -10.72 -37.32 -3.68
CA ALA A 352 -11.07 -38.63 -3.15
C ALA A 352 -11.93 -39.34 -4.21
N GLY A 353 -11.30 -40.23 -4.98
CA GLY A 353 -11.96 -41.21 -5.82
C GLY A 353 -11.64 -42.59 -5.28
N ALA A 354 -12.44 -43.07 -4.33
CA ALA A 354 -12.50 -44.50 -4.04
C ALA A 354 -13.21 -45.16 -5.23
N ALA A 355 -12.43 -45.72 -6.16
CA ALA A 355 -12.89 -46.72 -7.11
C ALA A 355 -12.01 -47.94 -6.88
N GLY A 356 -12.62 -48.98 -6.33
CA GLY A 356 -11.97 -50.25 -6.07
C GLY A 356 -11.55 -50.93 -7.36
N PHE A 357 -10.48 -51.70 -7.26
CA PHE A 357 -10.28 -52.90 -8.04
C PHE A 357 -9.66 -53.94 -7.11
N GLU A 358 -10.45 -54.97 -6.80
CA GLU A 358 -9.96 -56.26 -6.34
C GLU A 358 -9.04 -56.83 -7.42
N GLU A 359 -7.85 -57.28 -7.02
CA GLU A 359 -7.11 -58.26 -7.82
C GLU A 359 -6.61 -59.36 -6.89
N ALA A 360 -7.42 -60.42 -6.83
CA ALA A 360 -7.06 -61.70 -6.28
C ALA A 360 -6.51 -62.58 -7.42
N SER A 361 -5.23 -62.95 -7.34
CA SER A 361 -4.67 -64.18 -7.91
C SER A 361 -3.28 -64.41 -7.30
N ARG A 362 -3.15 -65.23 -6.26
CA ARG A 362 -2.75 -66.66 -6.30
C ARG A 362 -1.37 -66.94 -6.93
N ALA A 363 -0.45 -67.30 -6.02
CA ALA A 363 0.51 -68.41 -6.09
C ALA A 363 1.19 -68.73 -7.44
N HIS A 364 2.49 -68.45 -7.53
CA HIS A 364 3.54 -69.48 -7.42
C HIS A 364 4.90 -68.86 -7.12
#